data_AF-A0A5J4PHS5-F1
#
_entry.id   AF-A0A5J4PHS5-F1
#
_cell.length_a   1.000
_cell.length_b   1.000
_cell.length_c   1.000
_cell.angle_alpha   90.00
_cell.angle_beta   90.00
_cell.angle_gamma   90.00
#
_symmetry.space_group_name_H-M   'P 1'
#
loop_
_entity.id
_entity.type
_entity.pdbx_description
1 polymer ?
#
loop_
_entity_poly.entity_id
_entity_poly.type
_entity_poly.pdbx_seq_one_letter_code
_entity_poly.pdbx_strand_id
1 'polypeptide(L)' 'ILDTIQQALKNRTLHLNGEKFLTNKDICRMLHVSSRTLQDWRNNGIVPYIQMKGKIIYRESEILIRLDKMKAL' A
#
# COMPACT_ATOMS: atom_id res chain seq x y z
N ILE A 1 22.26 -10.89 14.97
CA ILE A 1 22.51 -11.12 13.52
C ILE A 1 21.20 -11.24 12.75
N LEU A 2 20.26 -12.10 13.19
CA LEU A 2 18.94 -12.26 12.54
C LEU A 2 18.11 -10.97 12.56
N ASP A 3 18.08 -10.26 13.69
CA ASP A 3 17.37 -8.97 13.82
C ASP A 3 17.92 -7.87 12.90
N THR A 4 19.24 -7.80 12.74
CA THR A 4 19.89 -6.84 11.85
C THR A 4 19.52 -7.10 10.39
N ILE A 5 19.47 -8.36 9.99
CA ILE A 5 19.04 -8.78 8.66
C ILE A 5 17.54 -8.50 8.47
N GLN A 6 16.70 -8.79 9.47
CA GLN A 6 15.27 -8.44 9.44
C GLN A 6 15.04 -6.92 9.36
N GLN A 7 15.84 -6.12 10.06
CA GLN A 7 15.76 -4.65 10.03
C GLN A 7 16.23 -4.10 8.68
N ALA A 8 17.31 -4.64 8.13
CA ALA A 8 17.81 -4.29 6.80
C ALA A 8 16.83 -4.70 5.69
N LEU A 9 16.17 -5.85 5.81
CA LEU A 9 15.12 -6.29 4.89
C LEU A 9 13.80 -5.50 5.07
N LYS A 10 13.44 -5.08 6.29
CA LYS A 10 12.32 -4.17 6.56
C LYS A 10 12.54 -2.79 5.92
N ASN A 11 13.78 -2.33 5.84
CA ASN A 11 14.16 -1.04 5.23
C ASN A 11 14.43 -1.14 3.73
N ARG A 12 14.44 -2.34 3.15
CA ARG A 12 14.25 -2.51 1.71
C ARG A 12 12.77 -2.36 1.40
N THR A 13 12.24 -1.16 1.60
CA THR A 13 11.16 -0.75 0.71
C THR A 13 11.76 -0.88 -0.68
N LEU A 14 11.34 -1.91 -1.42
CA LEU A 14 11.79 -2.18 -2.77
C LEU A 14 11.31 -1.00 -3.62
N HIS A 15 12.10 0.06 -3.67
CA HIS A 15 11.96 1.14 -4.63
C HIS A 15 12.34 0.53 -5.97
N LEU A 16 11.38 -0.18 -6.58
CA LEU A 16 11.52 -0.63 -7.96
C LEU A 16 11.44 0.63 -8.80
N ASN A 17 12.60 1.13 -9.22
CA ASN A 17 12.70 2.34 -10.04
C ASN A 17 12.14 3.60 -9.36
N GLY A 18 12.20 3.68 -8.02
CA GLY A 18 11.66 4.80 -7.23
C GLY A 18 10.19 4.65 -6.82
N GLU A 19 9.46 3.65 -7.34
CA GLU A 19 8.08 3.37 -6.95
C GLU A 19 8.03 2.49 -5.69
N LYS A 20 7.22 2.91 -4.72
CA LYS A 20 7.03 2.18 -3.47
C LYS A 20 5.75 1.35 -3.54
N PHE A 21 5.92 0.04 -3.36
CA PHE A 21 4.80 -0.89 -3.27
C PHE A 21 4.43 -1.14 -1.81
N LEU A 22 3.15 -1.00 -1.51
CA LEU A 22 2.57 -1.12 -0.17
C LEU A 22 1.78 -2.42 -0.06
N THR A 23 1.83 -3.06 1.09
CA THR A 23 0.93 -4.18 1.43
C THR A 23 -0.37 -3.65 2.04
N ASN A 24 -1.38 -4.53 2.22
CA ASN A 24 -2.59 -4.19 2.99
C ASN A 24 -2.27 -3.55 4.35
N LYS A 25 -1.26 -4.08 5.07
CA LYS A 25 -0.89 -3.57 6.40
C LYS A 25 -0.25 -2.19 6.32
N ASP A 26 0.49 -1.90 5.25
CA ASP A 26 1.09 -0.58 5.06
C ASP A 26 0.02 0.46 4.75
N ILE A 27 -0.92 0.14 3.86
CA ILE A 27 -2.03 1.03 3.53
C ILE A 27 -2.94 1.30 4.72
N CYS A 28 -3.35 0.26 5.47
CA CYS A 28 -4.20 0.47 6.64
C CYS A 28 -3.55 1.42 7.65
N ARG A 29 -2.22 1.31 7.85
CA ARG A 29 -1.47 2.24 8.71
C ARG A 29 -1.39 3.64 8.12
N MET A 30 -1.09 3.76 6.83
CA MET A 30 -0.95 5.04 6.14
C MET A 30 -2.25 5.85 6.12
N LEU A 31 -3.38 5.17 5.91
CA LEU A 31 -4.70 5.80 5.78
C LEU A 31 -5.48 5.82 7.10
N HIS A 32 -4.93 5.24 8.16
CA HIS A 32 -5.61 5.08 9.45
C HIS A 32 -6.99 4.40 9.31
N VAL A 33 -7.08 3.38 8.46
CA VAL A 33 -8.32 2.64 8.22
C VAL A 33 -8.20 1.18 8.63
N SER A 34 -9.36 0.57 8.90
CA SER A 34 -9.44 -0.88 9.12
C SER A 34 -9.27 -1.66 7.82
N SER A 35 -8.87 -2.93 7.93
CA SER A 35 -8.84 -3.85 6.77
C SER A 35 -10.22 -4.03 6.13
N ARG A 36 -11.29 -3.94 6.92
CA ARG A 36 -12.69 -3.98 6.45
C ARG A 36 -12.96 -2.78 5.52
N THR A 37 -12.66 -1.58 5.99
CA THR A 37 -12.80 -0.34 5.20
C THR A 37 -11.99 -0.41 3.91
N LEU A 38 -10.74 -0.88 3.98
CA LEU A 38 -9.90 -1.05 2.78
C LEU A 38 -10.47 -2.07 1.80
N GLN A 39 -11.11 -3.14 2.30
CA GLN A 39 -11.80 -4.10 1.45
C GLN A 39 -13.04 -3.49 0.78
N ASP A 40 -13.84 -2.72 1.51
CA ASP A 40 -14.98 -1.99 0.93
C ASP A 40 -14.51 -0.99 -0.13
N TRP A 41 -13.41 -0.28 0.09
CA TRP A 41 -12.83 0.62 -0.90
C TRP A 41 -12.35 -0.10 -2.16
N ARG A 42 -11.82 -1.31 -2.05
CA ARG A 42 -11.49 -2.13 -3.22
C ARG A 42 -12.74 -2.60 -3.96
N ASN A 43 -13.74 -3.09 -3.23
CA ASN A 43 -14.99 -3.57 -3.81
C ASN A 43 -15.73 -2.45 -4.57
N ASN A 44 -15.66 -1.22 -4.06
CA ASN A 44 -16.26 -0.04 -4.67
C ASN A 44 -15.35 0.64 -5.72
N GLY A 45 -14.18 0.07 -6.05
CA GLY A 45 -13.25 0.65 -7.02
C GLY A 45 -12.64 2.01 -6.61
N ILE A 46 -12.70 2.36 -5.32
CA ILE A 46 -12.16 3.60 -4.78
C ILE A 46 -10.63 3.54 -4.80
N VAL A 47 -10.06 2.42 -4.35
CA VAL A 47 -8.60 2.24 -4.25
C VAL A 47 -8.10 1.25 -5.31
N PRO A 48 -7.19 1.66 -6.21
CA PRO A 48 -6.58 0.75 -7.18
C PRO A 48 -5.63 -0.22 -6.48
N TYR A 49 -5.56 -1.46 -6.98
CA TYR A 49 -4.67 -2.49 -6.45
C TYR A 49 -4.15 -3.38 -7.58
N ILE A 50 -3.02 -4.05 -7.31
CA ILE A 50 -2.41 -5.03 -8.21
C ILE A 50 -2.37 -6.37 -7.49
N GLN A 51 -2.70 -7.44 -8.20
CA GLN A 51 -2.53 -8.81 -7.69
C GLN A 51 -1.25 -9.41 -8.27
N MET A 52 -0.27 -9.67 -7.41
CA MET A 52 1.01 -10.27 -7.77
C MET A 52 1.18 -11.60 -7.04
N LYS A 53 1.15 -12.71 -7.78
CA LYS A 53 1.28 -14.09 -7.23
C LYS A 53 0.32 -14.37 -6.06
N GLY A 54 -0.95 -13.95 -6.18
CA GLY A 54 -1.98 -14.13 -5.14
C GLY A 54 -1.89 -13.16 -3.97
N LYS A 55 -0.92 -12.23 -3.95
CA LYS A 55 -0.84 -11.15 -2.96
C LYS A 55 -1.33 -9.85 -3.56
N ILE A 56 -2.01 -9.04 -2.74
CA ILE A 56 -2.44 -7.70 -3.11
C ILE A 56 -1.36 -6.71 -2.71
N ILE A 57 -0.95 -5.89 -3.67
CA ILE A 57 0.00 -4.80 -3.50
C ILE A 57 -0.58 -3.51 -4.08
N TYR A 58 -0.17 -2.38 -3.54
CA TYR A 58 -0.62 -1.05 -3.95
C TYR A 58 0.58 -0.23 -4.39
N ARG A 59 0.44 0.57 -5.45
CA ARG A 59 1.43 1.59 -5.82
C ARG A 59 1.19 2.83 -4.97
N GLU A 60 2.19 3.29 -4.22
CA GLU A 60 2.06 4.45 -3.35
C GLU A 60 1.65 5.69 -4.15
N SER A 61 2.23 5.89 -5.34
CA SER A 61 1.92 7.03 -6.20
C SER A 61 0.44 7.10 -6.59
N GLU A 62 -0.14 5.98 -7.04
CA GLU A 62 -1.56 5.92 -7.38
C GLU A 62 -2.47 6.17 -6.18
N ILE A 63 -2.10 5.65 -5.02
CA ILE A 63 -2.87 5.86 -3.80
C ILE A 63 -2.89 7.33 -3.43
N LEU A 64 -1.73 7.99 -3.44
CA LEU A 64 -1.62 9.42 -3.14
C LEU A 64 -2.44 10.27 -4.13
N ILE A 65 -2.33 9.99 -5.44
CA ILE A 65 -3.15 10.66 -6.47
C ILE A 65 -4.64 10.46 -6.21
N ARG A 66 -5.04 9.24 -5.82
CA ARG A 66 -6.45 8.92 -5.58
C ARG A 66 -7.00 9.61 -4.34
N LEU A 67 -6.21 9.70 -3.28
CA LEU A 67 -6.56 10.43 -2.06
C LEU A 67 -6.65 11.93 -2.30
N ASP A 68 -5.73 12.49 -3.09
CA ASP A 68 -5.75 13.90 -3.46
C ASP A 68 -7.06 14.24 -4.19
N LYS A 69 -7.45 13.41 -5.15
CA LYS A 69 -8.75 13.53 -5.83
C LYS A 69 -9.95 13.41 -4.89
N MET A 70 -9.87 12.63 -3.80
CA MET A 70 -10.95 12.53 -2.81
C MET A 70 -11.06 13.78 -1.92
N LYS A 71 -9.94 14.48 -1.69
CA LYS A 71 -9.92 15.73 -0.90
C LYS A 71 -10.37 16.96 -1.69
N ALA A 72 -10.24 16.90 -3.02
CA ALA A 72 -10.64 17.98 -3.93
C ALA A 72 -12.15 17.96 -4.28
N LEU A 73 -12.93 17.06 -3.66
CA LEU A 73 -14.38 16.95 -3.72
C LEU A 73 -14.98 17.45 -2.41
#